data_AF-A0A7W1H4G1-F1
#
_entry.id   AF-A0A7W1H4G1-F1
#
_cell.length_a   1.000
_cell.length_b   1.000
_cell.length_c   1.000
_cell.angle_alpha   90.00
_cell.angle_beta   90.00
_cell.angle_gamma   90.00
#
_symmetry.space_group_name_H-M   'P 1'
#
loop_
_entity.id
_entity.type
_entity.pdbx_description
1 polymer ?
#
loop_
_entity_poly.entity_id
_entity_poly.type
_entity_poly.pdbx_seq_one_letter_code
_entity_poly.pdbx_strand_id
1 'polypeptide(L)'
;ALGLELNFLVSALRSAPSPRPNRKPQDVDRERYGYDGETDDLVLVRRGGEEVWIPYSGESAEEVEELIADSEALPDHADEPVFEPESRRGLAPVRQFLVGLGIIGALSVTIWFVESRTGWDSLDGSTRLAAVDRFSDQASLIADKPVTIYCDESRDFVGAVQHADGVAEVGGERAYLTPEICLDLYRLAFEDEVRGSQTARAIAVLSHEAWHLRGVSDEGTTECYAVQSGVEVGRRLGLSEETARQLMRQQLTENALRGGSSAEYRVSSECRDGARLDLDPGSTRFP
;
A
#
# COMPACT_ATOMS: atom_id res chain seq x y z
N ALA A 1 -16.73 5.82 -5.87
CA ALA A 1 -15.87 6.97 -5.52
C ALA A 1 -15.57 7.87 -6.75
N LEU A 2 -16.59 8.46 -7.38
CA LEU A 2 -16.43 9.27 -8.61
C LEU A 2 -16.47 10.79 -8.38
N GLY A 3 -16.74 11.25 -7.14
CA GLY A 3 -16.93 12.67 -6.83
C GLY A 3 -15.63 13.43 -6.50
N LEU A 4 -14.56 12.74 -6.11
CA LEU A 4 -13.30 13.38 -5.68
C LEU A 4 -12.38 13.68 -6.88
N GLU A 5 -12.30 12.77 -7.85
CA GLU A 5 -11.50 12.90 -9.07
C GLU A 5 -11.96 14.08 -9.95
N LEU A 6 -13.27 14.32 -10.04
CA LEU A 6 -13.84 15.42 -10.83
C LEU A 6 -13.54 16.79 -10.23
N ASN A 7 -13.41 16.89 -8.90
CA ASN A 7 -13.06 18.16 -8.24
C ASN A 7 -11.60 18.55 -8.48
N PHE A 8 -10.68 17.59 -8.54
CA PHE A 8 -9.28 17.87 -8.86
C PHE A 8 -9.10 18.35 -10.31
N LEU A 9 -9.80 17.72 -11.26
CA LEU A 9 -9.77 18.11 -12.67
C LEU A 9 -10.39 19.49 -12.94
N VAL A 10 -11.50 19.83 -12.27
CA VAL A 10 -12.15 21.15 -12.43
C VAL A 10 -11.35 22.27 -11.75
N SER A 11 -10.61 21.99 -10.67
CA SER A 11 -9.77 22.97 -10.00
C SER A 11 -8.57 23.39 -10.84
N ALA A 12 -7.95 22.45 -11.57
CA ALA A 12 -6.79 22.71 -12.43
C ALA A 12 -7.10 23.55 -13.69
N LEU A 13 -8.38 23.59 -14.11
CA LEU A 13 -8.84 24.36 -15.28
C LEU A 13 -9.19 25.83 -14.95
N ARG A 14 -9.22 26.23 -13.67
CA ARG A 14 -9.37 27.64 -13.29
C ARG A 14 -8.01 28.33 -13.37
N SER A 15 -7.87 29.29 -14.29
CA SER A 15 -6.69 30.13 -14.40
C SER A 15 -6.26 30.66 -13.03
N ALA A 16 -4.99 30.47 -12.68
CA ALA A 16 -4.41 31.06 -11.49
C ALA A 16 -4.63 32.58 -11.52
N PRO A 17 -5.05 33.21 -10.41
CA PRO A 17 -5.17 34.66 -10.36
C PRO A 17 -3.80 35.28 -10.65
N SER A 18 -3.78 36.35 -11.46
CA SER A 18 -2.56 37.08 -11.78
C SER A 18 -1.77 37.41 -10.52
N PRO A 19 -0.42 37.28 -10.53
CA PRO A 19 0.40 37.63 -9.38
C PRO A 19 0.10 39.07 -8.99
N ARG A 20 -0.34 39.27 -7.74
CA ARG A 20 -0.43 40.62 -7.18
C ARG A 20 1.00 41.10 -6.92
N PRO A 21 1.30 42.39 -7.14
CA PRO A 21 2.62 42.93 -6.79
C PRO A 21 2.91 42.64 -5.31
N ASN A 22 4.08 42.05 -5.04
CA ASN A 22 4.53 41.68 -3.71
C ASN A 22 4.50 42.92 -2.79
N ARG A 23 3.64 42.89 -1.78
CA ARG A 23 3.58 43.94 -0.76
C ARG A 23 4.56 43.57 0.34
N LYS A 24 5.69 44.30 0.43
CA LYS A 24 6.69 44.11 1.51
C LYS A 24 6.03 44.23 2.91
N PRO A 25 6.60 43.58 3.96
CA PRO A 25 6.10 43.69 5.33
C PRO A 25 5.96 45.16 5.78
N GLN A 26 4.91 45.49 6.53
CA GLN A 26 4.75 46.85 7.09
C GLN A 26 5.55 46.97 8.40
N ASP A 27 5.88 48.20 8.81
CA ASP A 27 6.75 48.45 9.97
C ASP A 27 6.22 47.81 11.27
N VAL A 28 4.89 47.75 11.43
CA VAL A 28 4.23 47.10 12.57
C VAL A 28 4.46 45.58 12.60
N ASP A 29 4.63 44.94 11.45
CA ASP A 29 4.92 43.51 11.36
C ASP A 29 6.40 43.24 11.68
N ARG A 30 7.29 44.18 11.35
CA ARG A 30 8.72 44.09 11.65
C ARG A 30 9.00 44.11 13.14
N GLU A 31 8.36 45.04 13.86
CA GLU A 31 8.45 45.12 15.32
C GLU A 31 7.85 43.90 16.02
N ARG A 32 6.73 43.38 15.49
CA ARG A 32 6.02 42.25 16.11
C ARG A 32 6.75 40.92 15.97
N TYR A 33 7.43 40.70 14.84
CA TYR A 33 8.05 39.43 14.50
C TYR A 33 9.58 39.45 14.49
N GLY A 34 10.20 40.60 14.83
CA GLY A 34 11.65 40.72 15.06
C GLY A 34 12.49 40.63 13.79
N TYR A 35 12.02 41.24 12.69
CA TYR A 35 12.75 41.27 11.42
C TYR A 35 13.78 42.43 11.42
N ASP A 36 14.85 42.27 12.18
CA ASP A 36 15.94 43.24 12.33
C ASP A 36 17.01 43.05 11.23
N GLY A 37 16.69 43.42 9.98
CA GLY A 37 17.61 43.30 8.84
C GLY A 37 17.05 43.83 7.50
N GLU A 38 17.89 43.84 6.46
CA GLU A 38 17.50 44.18 5.08
C GLU A 38 16.43 43.20 4.55
N THR A 39 15.45 43.73 3.81
CA THR A 39 14.22 42.98 3.46
C THR A 39 14.37 41.99 2.31
N ASP A 40 15.55 41.95 1.69
CA ASP A 40 15.70 41.36 0.36
C ASP A 40 15.82 39.83 0.40
N ASP A 41 15.94 39.25 1.61
CA ASP A 41 15.94 37.81 1.85
C ASP A 41 14.65 37.28 2.50
N LEU A 42 13.51 37.99 2.42
CA LEU A 42 12.24 37.52 3.00
C LEU A 42 11.29 36.97 1.94
N VAL A 43 10.80 35.74 2.14
CA VAL A 43 9.81 35.08 1.27
C VAL A 43 8.47 34.94 1.99
N LEU A 44 7.38 35.30 1.31
CA LEU A 44 6.02 35.17 1.83
C LEU A 44 5.50 33.75 1.63
N VAL A 45 5.16 33.07 2.72
CA VAL A 45 4.62 31.70 2.71
C VAL A 45 3.23 31.70 3.34
N ARG A 46 2.29 30.97 2.73
CA ARG A 46 0.95 30.81 3.27
C ARG A 46 0.82 29.48 4.01
N ARG A 47 0.51 29.51 5.30
CA ARG A 47 0.32 28.32 6.14
C ARG A 47 -1.01 28.42 6.88
N GLY A 48 -1.89 27.44 6.69
CA GLY A 48 -3.18 27.37 7.42
C GLY A 48 -4.14 28.53 7.17
N GLY A 49 -3.99 29.29 6.08
CA GLY A 49 -4.80 30.46 5.77
C GLY A 49 -4.18 31.80 6.22
N GLU A 50 -3.06 31.77 6.93
CA GLU A 50 -2.30 32.95 7.34
C GLU A 50 -1.08 33.16 6.44
N GLU A 51 -0.73 34.42 6.18
CA GLU A 51 0.43 34.83 5.38
C GLU A 51 1.57 35.23 6.32
N VAL A 52 2.70 34.51 6.25
CA VAL A 52 3.86 34.68 7.13
C VAL A 52 5.12 34.87 6.30
N TRP A 53 5.93 35.86 6.64
CA TRP A 53 7.24 36.11 6.01
C TRP A 53 8.33 35.29 6.73
N ILE A 54 9.15 34.57 5.97
CA ILE A 54 10.21 33.71 6.51
C ILE A 54 11.55 34.12 5.87
N PRO A 55 12.66 34.18 6.63
CA PRO A 55 13.99 34.37 6.08
C PRO A 55 14.35 33.23 5.11
N TYR A 56 14.79 33.62 3.91
CA TYR A 56 15.33 32.72 2.90
C TYR A 56 16.80 32.47 3.23
N SER A 57 17.18 31.20 3.39
CA SER A 57 18.57 30.79 3.68
C SER A 57 19.31 30.33 2.42
N GLY A 58 18.88 30.77 1.24
CA GLY A 58 19.53 30.45 -0.03
C GLY A 58 20.52 31.54 -0.45
N GLU A 59 21.04 31.41 -1.67
CA GLU A 59 21.99 32.35 -2.27
C GLU A 59 21.45 33.78 -2.24
N SER A 60 22.31 34.73 -1.86
CA SER A 60 21.94 36.14 -1.75
C SER A 60 21.67 36.76 -3.13
N ALA A 61 20.95 37.88 -3.16
CA ALA A 61 20.68 38.59 -4.42
C ALA A 61 21.97 38.97 -5.18
N GLU A 62 23.03 39.33 -4.44
CA GLU A 62 24.34 39.64 -5.03
C GLU A 62 25.03 38.39 -5.62
N GLU A 63 24.95 37.23 -4.96
CA GLU A 63 25.44 35.96 -5.51
C GLU A 63 24.71 35.57 -6.80
N VAL A 64 23.40 35.80 -6.86
CA VAL A 64 22.61 35.54 -8.07
C VAL A 64 23.03 36.47 -9.21
N GLU A 65 23.30 37.74 -8.90
CA GLU A 65 23.72 38.72 -9.91
C GLU A 65 25.14 38.43 -10.41
N GLU A 66 26.04 37.94 -9.54
CA GLU A 66 27.38 37.47 -9.92
C GLU A 66 27.32 36.22 -10.81
N LEU A 67 26.43 35.27 -10.53
CA LEU A 67 26.19 34.10 -11.37
C LEU A 67 25.62 34.46 -12.76
N ILE A 68 24.75 35.47 -12.83
CA ILE A 68 24.24 35.99 -14.10
C ILE A 68 25.36 36.64 -14.89
N ALA A 69 26.21 37.46 -14.25
CA ALA A 69 27.34 38.10 -14.91
C ALA A 69 28.37 37.07 -15.45
N ASP A 70 28.65 36.01 -14.68
CA ASP A 70 29.50 34.89 -15.12
C ASP A 70 28.89 34.13 -16.31
N SER A 71 27.56 33.97 -16.34
CA SER A 71 26.84 33.40 -17.47
C SER A 71 26.90 34.29 -18.73
N GLU A 72 26.87 35.61 -18.57
CA GLU A 72 26.93 36.57 -19.68
C GLU A 72 28.37 36.78 -20.21
N ALA A 73 29.38 36.49 -19.40
CA ALA A 73 30.80 36.57 -19.77
C ALA A 73 31.31 35.36 -20.58
N LEU A 74 30.51 34.29 -20.68
CA LEU A 74 30.77 33.19 -21.61
C LEU A 74 30.58 33.72 -23.05
N PRO A 75 31.56 33.52 -23.97
CA PRO A 75 31.44 34.02 -25.33
C PRO A 75 30.19 33.40 -25.97
N ASP A 76 29.32 34.28 -26.47
CA ASP A 76 28.13 33.94 -27.22
C ASP A 76 28.52 32.87 -28.26
N HIS A 77 28.00 31.65 -28.09
CA HIS A 77 28.00 30.65 -29.16
C HIS A 77 26.99 31.11 -30.21
N ALA A 78 27.28 32.24 -30.85
CA ALA A 78 26.60 32.78 -32.00
C ALA A 78 26.95 31.92 -33.22
N ASP A 79 26.44 30.70 -33.26
CA ASP A 79 26.24 29.89 -34.47
C ASP A 79 25.44 28.60 -34.18
N GLU A 80 24.66 28.53 -33.10
CA GLU A 80 23.58 27.54 -33.03
C GLU A 80 22.31 28.14 -33.64
N PRO A 81 21.69 27.49 -34.64
CA PRO A 81 20.44 27.98 -35.18
C PRO A 81 19.43 28.00 -34.03
N VAL A 82 18.96 29.20 -33.68
CA VAL A 82 17.80 29.38 -32.82
C VAL A 82 16.67 28.63 -33.52
N PHE A 83 16.33 27.45 -33.00
CA PHE A 83 15.08 26.79 -33.34
C PHE A 83 13.99 27.73 -32.84
N GLU A 84 13.47 28.59 -33.72
CA GLU A 84 12.14 29.13 -33.53
C GLU A 84 11.25 27.90 -33.28
N PRO A 85 10.62 27.75 -32.11
CA PRO A 85 9.65 26.71 -31.95
C PRO A 85 8.55 27.08 -32.93
N GLU A 86 8.55 26.43 -34.11
CA GLU A 86 7.38 26.39 -34.97
C GLU A 86 6.22 26.14 -34.03
N SER A 87 5.32 27.12 -33.90
CA SER A 87 4.14 26.96 -33.08
C SER A 87 3.35 25.84 -33.73
N ARG A 88 3.58 24.59 -33.29
CA ARG A 88 2.80 23.43 -33.68
C ARG A 88 1.45 23.56 -32.99
N ARG A 89 0.65 24.49 -33.49
CA ARG A 89 -0.80 24.52 -33.32
C ARG A 89 -1.33 23.31 -34.08
N GLY A 90 -1.61 22.24 -33.35
CA GLY A 90 -2.33 21.10 -33.91
C GLY A 90 -2.07 19.80 -33.14
N LEU A 91 -3.02 19.41 -32.30
CA LEU A 91 -3.28 18.03 -31.85
C LEU A 91 -2.19 17.30 -31.01
N ALA A 92 -1.00 17.85 -30.80
CA ALA A 92 0.08 17.16 -30.04
C ALA A 92 -0.30 16.71 -28.60
N PRO A 93 -0.90 17.57 -27.74
CA PRO A 93 -1.28 17.14 -26.39
C PRO A 93 -2.44 16.13 -26.40
N VAL A 94 -3.38 16.27 -27.35
CA VAL A 94 -4.50 15.34 -27.53
C VAL A 94 -3.99 13.98 -28.02
N ARG A 95 -3.03 13.96 -28.94
CA ARG A 95 -2.41 12.73 -29.44
C ARG A 95 -1.61 12.03 -28.35
N GLN A 96 -0.85 12.76 -27.52
CA GLN A 96 -0.15 12.17 -26.37
C GLN A 96 -1.13 11.62 -25.34
N PHE A 97 -2.22 12.32 -25.06
CA PHE A 97 -3.30 11.85 -24.19
C PHE A 97 -3.98 10.58 -24.74
N LEU A 98 -4.27 10.54 -26.05
CA LEU A 98 -4.85 9.36 -26.71
C LEU A 98 -3.88 8.17 -26.76
N VAL A 99 -2.58 8.42 -26.93
CA VAL A 99 -1.54 7.38 -26.82
C VAL A 99 -1.47 6.85 -25.38
N GLY A 100 -1.51 7.74 -24.39
CA GLY A 100 -1.57 7.36 -22.97
C GLY A 100 -2.80 6.51 -22.64
N LEU A 101 -4.00 6.95 -23.08
CA LEU A 101 -5.24 6.17 -22.96
C LEU A 101 -5.16 4.83 -23.71
N GLY A 102 -4.54 4.81 -24.89
CA GLY A 102 -4.32 3.58 -25.65
C GLY A 102 -3.43 2.59 -24.90
N ILE A 103 -2.35 3.07 -24.28
CA ILE A 103 -1.45 2.24 -23.46
C ILE A 103 -2.18 1.75 -22.20
N ILE A 104 -2.86 2.64 -21.45
CA ILE A 104 -3.61 2.24 -20.25
C ILE A 104 -4.71 1.24 -20.61
N GLY A 105 -5.45 1.48 -21.70
CA GLY A 105 -6.46 0.55 -22.20
C GLY A 105 -5.86 -0.80 -22.57
N ALA A 106 -4.74 -0.82 -23.30
CA ALA A 106 -4.05 -2.05 -23.65
C ALA A 106 -3.53 -2.82 -22.42
N LEU A 107 -2.98 -2.12 -21.43
CA LEU A 107 -2.54 -2.70 -20.16
C LEU A 107 -3.73 -3.25 -19.36
N SER A 108 -4.82 -2.50 -19.28
CA SER A 108 -6.05 -2.92 -18.59
C SER A 108 -6.64 -4.18 -19.22
N VAL A 109 -6.70 -4.24 -20.56
CA VAL A 109 -7.15 -5.43 -21.30
C VAL A 109 -6.21 -6.61 -21.06
N THR A 110 -4.90 -6.38 -21.05
CA THR A 110 -3.92 -7.45 -20.79
C THR A 110 -4.04 -8.00 -19.38
N ILE A 111 -4.15 -7.12 -18.37
CA ILE A 111 -4.34 -7.52 -16.97
C ILE A 111 -5.64 -8.31 -16.83
N TRP A 112 -6.75 -7.78 -17.33
CA TRP A 112 -8.04 -8.46 -17.30
C TRP A 112 -7.99 -9.83 -17.98
N PHE A 113 -7.32 -9.95 -19.12
CA PHE A 113 -7.17 -11.21 -19.84
C PHE A 113 -6.33 -12.25 -19.09
N VAL A 114 -5.26 -11.81 -18.41
CA VAL A 114 -4.45 -12.70 -17.59
C VAL A 114 -5.23 -13.13 -16.34
N GLU A 115 -5.80 -12.18 -15.60
CA GLU A 115 -6.57 -12.45 -14.37
C GLU A 115 -7.77 -13.37 -14.64
N SER A 116 -8.53 -13.12 -15.71
CA SER A 116 -9.66 -13.97 -16.11
C SER A 116 -9.28 -15.39 -16.53
N ARG A 117 -7.99 -15.66 -16.82
CA ARG A 117 -7.51 -16.99 -17.25
C ARG A 117 -6.63 -17.70 -16.24
N THR A 118 -6.01 -16.98 -15.32
CA THR A 118 -5.06 -17.56 -14.35
C THR A 118 -5.37 -17.21 -12.90
N GLY A 119 -6.37 -16.37 -12.67
CA GLY A 119 -6.85 -15.95 -11.34
C GLY A 119 -7.92 -16.89 -10.77
N TRP A 120 -8.36 -16.61 -9.54
CA TRP A 120 -9.39 -17.37 -8.85
C TRP A 120 -10.67 -17.56 -9.68
N ASP A 121 -11.13 -16.51 -10.36
CA ASP A 121 -12.35 -16.54 -11.17
C ASP A 121 -12.26 -17.42 -12.42
N SER A 122 -11.05 -17.84 -12.82
CA SER A 122 -10.84 -18.76 -13.94
C SER A 122 -11.17 -20.21 -13.58
N LEU A 123 -11.27 -20.53 -12.28
CA LEU A 123 -11.65 -21.84 -11.79
C LEU A 123 -13.15 -22.08 -11.96
N ASP A 124 -13.53 -23.31 -12.30
CA ASP A 124 -14.93 -23.70 -12.35
C ASP A 124 -15.61 -23.60 -10.96
N GLY A 125 -16.93 -23.39 -10.96
CA GLY A 125 -17.67 -23.17 -9.72
C GLY A 125 -17.60 -24.33 -8.73
N SER A 126 -17.57 -25.58 -9.20
CA SER A 126 -17.43 -26.75 -8.32
C SER A 126 -16.07 -26.82 -7.66
N THR A 127 -15.00 -26.51 -8.38
CA THR A 127 -13.64 -26.44 -7.85
C THR A 127 -13.51 -25.34 -6.80
N ARG A 128 -14.07 -24.14 -7.07
CA ARG A 128 -14.09 -23.05 -6.09
C ARG A 128 -14.84 -23.43 -4.81
N LEU A 129 -16.01 -24.07 -4.94
CA LEU A 129 -16.77 -24.54 -3.78
C LEU A 129 -15.99 -25.58 -2.96
N ALA A 130 -15.38 -26.57 -3.62
CA ALA A 130 -14.57 -27.57 -2.93
C ALA A 130 -13.37 -26.95 -2.19
N ALA A 131 -12.74 -25.93 -2.79
CA ALA A 131 -11.65 -25.19 -2.16
C ALA A 131 -12.14 -24.39 -0.96
N VAL A 132 -13.25 -23.66 -1.09
CA VAL A 132 -13.88 -22.91 0.01
C VAL A 132 -14.28 -23.83 1.17
N ASP A 133 -14.85 -25.00 0.88
CA ASP A 133 -15.17 -26.00 1.91
C ASP A 133 -13.90 -26.46 2.63
N ARG A 134 -12.83 -26.75 1.88
CA ARG A 134 -11.55 -27.17 2.45
C ARG A 134 -10.94 -26.09 3.37
N PHE A 135 -11.02 -24.82 2.99
CA PHE A 135 -10.52 -23.71 3.81
C PHE A 135 -11.38 -23.49 5.05
N SER A 136 -12.71 -23.58 4.89
CA SER A 136 -13.68 -23.47 5.97
C SER A 136 -13.50 -24.58 7.02
N ASP A 137 -13.18 -25.81 6.60
CA ASP A 137 -12.84 -26.90 7.51
C ASP A 137 -11.58 -26.58 8.34
N GLN A 138 -10.54 -26.03 7.72
CA GLN A 138 -9.31 -25.67 8.44
C GLN A 138 -9.55 -24.52 9.42
N ALA A 139 -10.28 -23.49 8.99
CA ALA A 139 -10.65 -22.37 9.84
C ALA A 139 -11.51 -22.81 11.02
N SER A 140 -12.46 -23.74 10.81
CA SER A 140 -13.32 -24.27 11.86
C SER A 140 -12.55 -24.98 12.96
N LEU A 141 -11.43 -25.62 12.63
CA LEU A 141 -10.56 -26.29 13.61
C LEU A 141 -9.84 -25.29 14.52
N ILE A 142 -9.46 -24.12 14.00
CA ILE A 142 -8.85 -23.03 14.79
C ILE A 142 -9.94 -22.28 15.58
N ALA A 143 -11.07 -21.98 14.92
CA ALA A 143 -12.19 -21.25 15.50
C ALA A 143 -12.94 -22.05 16.58
N ASP A 144 -12.74 -23.37 16.63
CA ASP A 144 -13.39 -24.31 17.56
C ASP A 144 -14.93 -24.26 17.47
N LYS A 145 -15.42 -24.00 16.25
CA LYS A 145 -16.83 -23.96 15.88
C LYS A 145 -16.95 -23.96 14.35
N PRO A 146 -18.12 -24.32 13.79
CA PRO A 146 -18.37 -24.18 12.36
C PRO A 146 -18.26 -22.72 11.93
N VAL A 147 -17.46 -22.46 10.90
CA VAL A 147 -17.33 -21.14 10.27
C VAL A 147 -17.26 -21.29 8.76
N THR A 148 -17.47 -20.20 8.03
CA THR A 148 -17.37 -20.16 6.57
C THR A 148 -16.38 -19.12 6.13
N ILE A 149 -15.45 -19.55 5.28
CA ILE A 149 -14.51 -18.67 4.57
C ILE A 149 -15.11 -18.35 3.21
N TYR A 150 -15.12 -17.09 2.84
CA TYR A 150 -15.54 -16.62 1.52
C TYR A 150 -14.35 -16.05 0.76
N CYS A 151 -14.30 -16.31 -0.54
CA CYS A 151 -13.39 -15.62 -1.44
C CYS A 151 -14.14 -14.43 -2.03
N ASP A 152 -13.68 -13.22 -1.72
CA ASP A 152 -14.38 -11.98 -2.06
C ASP A 152 -14.12 -11.57 -3.51
N GLU A 153 -14.77 -12.29 -4.44
CA GLU A 153 -14.65 -12.10 -5.89
C GLU A 153 -15.01 -10.66 -6.32
N SER A 154 -15.98 -10.04 -5.63
CA SER A 154 -16.41 -8.67 -5.92
C SER A 154 -15.55 -7.61 -5.23
N ARG A 155 -14.65 -8.01 -4.33
CA ARG A 155 -13.81 -7.12 -3.49
C ARG A 155 -14.65 -6.12 -2.69
N ASP A 156 -15.80 -6.57 -2.20
CA ASP A 156 -16.75 -5.77 -1.43
C ASP A 156 -16.30 -5.56 0.02
N PHE A 157 -15.48 -6.48 0.55
CA PHE A 157 -15.06 -6.57 1.94
C PHE A 157 -13.54 -6.43 2.11
N VAL A 158 -12.73 -6.95 1.19
CA VAL A 158 -11.27 -6.98 1.27
C VAL A 158 -10.59 -6.37 0.04
N GLY A 159 -9.29 -6.10 0.11
CA GLY A 159 -8.54 -5.45 -0.97
C GLY A 159 -8.58 -3.93 -0.89
N ALA A 160 -8.74 -3.24 -2.04
CA ALA A 160 -8.41 -1.82 -2.22
C ALA A 160 -9.05 -0.82 -1.24
N VAL A 161 -10.13 -1.20 -0.56
CA VAL A 161 -10.82 -0.35 0.43
C VAL A 161 -10.26 -0.53 1.85
N GLN A 162 -9.78 -1.72 2.21
CA GLN A 162 -9.29 -2.05 3.56
C GLN A 162 -7.77 -2.31 3.61
N HIS A 163 -7.09 -2.38 2.46
CA HIS A 163 -5.69 -2.82 2.33
C HIS A 163 -5.38 -4.12 3.10
N ALA A 164 -6.38 -4.98 3.26
CA ALA A 164 -6.29 -6.22 4.00
C ALA A 164 -6.45 -7.41 3.05
N ASP A 165 -5.65 -8.45 3.29
CA ASP A 165 -5.69 -9.74 2.58
C ASP A 165 -6.85 -10.63 3.08
N GLY A 166 -7.41 -10.29 4.24
CA GLY A 166 -8.54 -10.95 4.87
C GLY A 166 -9.28 -9.99 5.81
N VAL A 167 -10.52 -10.34 6.15
CA VAL A 167 -11.28 -9.71 7.23
C VAL A 167 -12.25 -10.73 7.84
N ALA A 168 -12.37 -10.72 9.16
CA ALA A 168 -13.27 -11.60 9.89
C ALA A 168 -14.15 -10.84 10.89
N GLU A 169 -15.37 -11.34 11.07
CA GLU A 169 -16.20 -10.95 12.21
C GLU A 169 -15.61 -11.53 13.50
N VAL A 170 -15.09 -10.69 14.39
CA VAL A 170 -14.53 -11.17 15.67
C VAL A 170 -15.59 -11.91 16.47
N GLY A 171 -15.35 -13.19 16.74
CA GLY A 171 -16.31 -14.08 17.42
C GLY A 171 -17.51 -14.48 16.57
N GLY A 172 -17.59 -14.04 15.32
CA GLY A 172 -18.62 -14.39 14.34
C GLY A 172 -18.35 -15.72 13.64
N GLU A 173 -18.99 -15.91 12.49
CA GLU A 173 -18.97 -17.16 11.73
C GLU A 173 -18.44 -17.00 10.29
N ARG A 174 -18.10 -15.77 9.88
CA ARG A 174 -17.75 -15.43 8.50
C ARG A 174 -16.46 -14.64 8.42
N ALA A 175 -15.58 -15.07 7.53
CA ALA A 175 -14.43 -14.31 7.10
C ALA A 175 -14.35 -14.27 5.58
N TYR A 176 -13.77 -13.20 5.06
CA TYR A 176 -13.57 -12.95 3.65
C TYR A 176 -12.08 -12.85 3.38
N LEU A 177 -11.61 -13.52 2.34
CA LEU A 177 -10.24 -13.49 1.87
C LEU A 177 -10.19 -12.89 0.47
N THR A 178 -9.07 -12.27 0.11
CA THR A 178 -8.90 -11.79 -1.25
C THR A 178 -8.83 -12.96 -2.23
N PRO A 179 -9.26 -12.78 -3.50
CA PRO A 179 -9.17 -13.82 -4.52
C PRO A 179 -7.75 -14.37 -4.69
N GLU A 180 -6.73 -13.54 -4.49
CA GLU A 180 -5.32 -13.93 -4.58
C GLU A 180 -4.94 -14.92 -3.47
N ILE A 181 -5.35 -14.66 -2.22
CA ILE A 181 -5.10 -15.57 -1.09
C ILE A 181 -5.84 -16.89 -1.30
N CYS A 182 -7.10 -16.85 -1.73
CA CYS A 182 -7.86 -18.05 -2.05
C CYS A 182 -7.20 -18.90 -3.13
N LEU A 183 -6.68 -18.26 -4.18
CA LEU A 183 -6.00 -18.94 -5.26
C LEU A 183 -4.70 -19.61 -4.81
N ASP A 184 -3.91 -18.94 -3.96
CA ASP A 184 -2.66 -19.50 -3.46
C ASP A 184 -2.90 -20.64 -2.46
N LEU A 185 -3.96 -20.58 -1.66
CA LEU A 185 -4.42 -21.72 -0.85
C LEU A 185 -4.89 -22.89 -1.72
N TYR A 186 -5.60 -22.62 -2.82
CA TYR A 186 -6.07 -23.64 -3.75
C TYR A 186 -4.90 -24.34 -4.42
N ARG A 187 -3.94 -23.58 -4.94
CA ARG A 187 -2.72 -24.10 -5.56
C ARG A 187 -1.95 -25.03 -4.64
N LEU A 188 -1.85 -24.65 -3.36
CA LEU A 188 -1.26 -25.54 -2.36
C LEU A 188 -2.10 -26.81 -2.18
N ALA A 189 -3.40 -26.67 -1.91
CA ALA A 189 -4.23 -27.76 -1.42
C ALA A 189 -4.70 -28.75 -2.51
N PHE A 190 -4.72 -28.32 -3.77
CA PHE A 190 -5.27 -29.10 -4.89
C PHE A 190 -4.26 -29.33 -6.02
N GLU A 191 -3.20 -28.51 -6.13
CA GLU A 191 -2.19 -28.63 -7.19
C GLU A 191 -0.79 -28.96 -6.65
N ASP A 192 -0.64 -29.13 -5.33
CA ASP A 192 0.64 -29.37 -4.64
C ASP A 192 1.71 -28.29 -4.97
N GLU A 193 1.28 -27.08 -5.35
CA GLU A 193 2.16 -26.00 -5.78
C GLU A 193 2.56 -25.10 -4.61
N VAL A 194 3.88 -25.02 -4.34
CA VAL A 194 4.44 -24.19 -3.28
C VAL A 194 5.23 -23.01 -3.87
N ARG A 195 4.79 -21.79 -3.54
CA ARG A 195 5.36 -20.52 -4.03
C ARG A 195 6.05 -19.72 -2.93
N GLY A 196 6.74 -20.41 -2.02
CA GLY A 196 7.53 -19.75 -0.96
C GLY A 196 6.71 -18.76 -0.13
N SER A 197 7.07 -17.47 -0.18
CA SER A 197 6.44 -16.43 0.65
C SER A 197 4.95 -16.21 0.35
N GLN A 198 4.48 -16.40 -0.90
CA GLN A 198 3.06 -16.28 -1.21
C GLN A 198 2.24 -17.37 -0.49
N THR A 199 2.69 -18.63 -0.59
CA THR A 199 2.08 -19.75 0.13
C THR A 199 2.13 -19.54 1.64
N ALA A 200 3.25 -19.05 2.18
CA ALA A 200 3.38 -18.72 3.59
C ALA A 200 2.36 -17.66 4.05
N ARG A 201 2.24 -16.58 3.28
CA ARG A 201 1.29 -15.50 3.54
C ARG A 201 -0.15 -16.02 3.52
N ALA A 202 -0.51 -16.81 2.51
CA ALA A 202 -1.86 -17.34 2.36
C ALA A 202 -2.30 -18.22 3.55
N ILE A 203 -1.41 -19.11 4.01
CA ILE A 203 -1.63 -19.94 5.20
C ILE A 203 -1.75 -19.08 6.47
N ALA A 204 -0.88 -18.08 6.61
CA ALA A 204 -0.89 -17.18 7.76
C ALA A 204 -2.18 -16.34 7.82
N VAL A 205 -2.64 -15.79 6.68
CA VAL A 205 -3.89 -15.02 6.60
C VAL A 205 -5.10 -15.90 6.93
N LEU A 206 -5.22 -17.10 6.35
CA LEU A 206 -6.32 -18.02 6.71
C LEU A 206 -6.34 -18.32 8.22
N SER A 207 -5.17 -18.56 8.80
CA SER A 207 -5.03 -18.84 10.22
C SER A 207 -5.37 -17.63 11.08
N HIS A 208 -4.96 -16.43 10.66
CA HIS A 208 -5.21 -15.16 11.31
C HIS A 208 -6.71 -14.87 11.39
N GLU A 209 -7.40 -14.94 10.25
CA GLU A 209 -8.84 -14.72 10.22
C GLU A 209 -9.59 -15.77 11.06
N ALA A 210 -9.12 -17.02 11.10
CA ALA A 210 -9.73 -18.05 11.93
C ALA A 210 -9.61 -17.76 13.44
N TRP A 211 -8.53 -17.12 13.89
CA TRP A 211 -8.38 -16.69 15.29
C TRP A 211 -9.32 -15.52 15.64
N HIS A 212 -9.56 -14.61 14.70
CA HIS A 212 -10.61 -13.61 14.85
C HIS A 212 -11.98 -14.25 15.00
N LEU A 213 -12.31 -15.26 14.17
CA LEU A 213 -13.56 -16.00 14.29
C LEU A 213 -13.69 -16.71 15.65
N ARG A 214 -12.58 -17.18 16.24
CA ARG A 214 -12.53 -17.71 17.62
C ARG A 214 -12.88 -16.65 18.68
N GLY A 215 -12.74 -15.37 18.36
CA GLY A 215 -13.04 -14.24 19.25
C GLY A 215 -11.83 -13.47 19.75
N VAL A 216 -10.63 -13.71 19.21
CA VAL A 216 -9.44 -12.92 19.53
C VAL A 216 -9.47 -11.64 18.70
N SER A 217 -9.47 -10.47 19.35
CA SER A 217 -9.57 -9.17 18.66
C SER A 217 -8.23 -8.42 18.54
N ASP A 218 -7.21 -8.84 19.28
CA ASP A 218 -5.92 -8.14 19.32
C ASP A 218 -5.03 -8.63 18.16
N GLU A 219 -4.77 -7.75 17.20
CA GLU A 219 -4.05 -8.06 15.94
C GLU A 219 -2.69 -8.74 16.16
N GLY A 220 -1.87 -8.22 17.07
CA GLY A 220 -0.55 -8.80 17.37
C GLY A 220 -0.62 -10.17 18.05
N THR A 221 -1.63 -10.40 18.89
CA THR A 221 -1.92 -11.71 19.49
C THR A 221 -2.44 -12.69 18.44
N THR A 222 -3.39 -12.26 17.60
CA THR A 222 -3.93 -13.03 16.47
C THR A 222 -2.82 -13.43 15.52
N GLU A 223 -1.94 -12.52 15.13
CA GLU A 223 -0.79 -12.80 14.27
C GLU A 223 0.16 -13.84 14.88
N CYS A 224 0.42 -13.74 16.19
CA CYS A 224 1.26 -14.71 16.89
C CYS A 224 0.66 -16.11 16.88
N TYR A 225 -0.64 -16.22 17.17
CA TYR A 225 -1.33 -17.50 17.13
C TYR A 225 -1.47 -18.03 15.70
N ALA A 226 -1.64 -17.15 14.71
CA ALA A 226 -1.75 -17.50 13.31
C ALA A 226 -0.50 -18.21 12.78
N VAL A 227 0.70 -17.71 13.10
CA VAL A 227 1.95 -18.37 12.66
C VAL A 227 2.16 -19.73 13.34
N GLN A 228 1.66 -19.92 14.55
CA GLN A 228 1.73 -21.21 15.25
C GLN A 228 0.72 -22.22 14.68
N SER A 229 -0.56 -21.83 14.60
CA SER A 229 -1.61 -22.70 14.02
C SER A 229 -1.41 -22.94 12.52
N GLY A 230 -0.76 -22.01 11.82
CA GLY A 230 -0.43 -22.10 10.41
C GLY A 230 0.46 -23.29 10.05
N VAL A 231 1.24 -23.81 10.99
CA VAL A 231 2.02 -25.04 10.79
C VAL A 231 1.11 -26.23 10.51
N GLU A 232 0.07 -26.42 11.33
CA GLU A 232 -0.85 -27.54 11.18
C GLU A 232 -1.83 -27.32 10.01
N VAL A 233 -2.24 -26.07 9.76
CA VAL A 233 -2.99 -25.72 8.53
C VAL A 233 -2.18 -26.10 7.29
N GLY A 234 -0.92 -25.66 7.20
CA GLY A 234 -0.04 -26.00 6.07
C GLY A 234 0.12 -27.50 5.88
N ARG A 235 0.30 -28.26 6.96
CA ARG A 235 0.36 -29.73 6.90
C ARG A 235 -0.91 -30.36 6.34
N ARG A 236 -2.08 -29.91 6.82
CA ARG A 236 -3.38 -30.42 6.36
C ARG A 236 -3.70 -30.01 4.93
N LEU A 237 -3.08 -28.94 4.43
CA LEU A 237 -3.15 -28.52 3.04
C LEU A 237 -2.07 -29.15 2.15
N GLY A 238 -1.23 -30.05 2.65
CA GLY A 238 -0.31 -30.85 1.82
C GLY A 238 1.18 -30.62 2.07
N LEU A 239 1.57 -29.68 2.93
CA LEU A 239 2.98 -29.47 3.25
C LEU A 239 3.53 -30.56 4.19
N SER A 240 4.85 -30.79 4.10
CA SER A 240 5.57 -31.46 5.19
C SER A 240 5.57 -30.58 6.45
N GLU A 241 5.72 -31.19 7.64
CA GLU A 241 5.85 -30.41 8.89
C GLU A 241 7.04 -29.44 8.82
N GLU A 242 8.18 -29.91 8.32
CA GLU A 242 9.39 -29.11 8.22
C GLU A 242 9.19 -27.88 7.32
N THR A 243 8.58 -28.08 6.14
CA THR A 243 8.27 -26.98 5.21
C THR A 243 7.27 -26.00 5.83
N ALA A 244 6.18 -26.49 6.43
CA ALA A 244 5.19 -25.62 7.06
C ALA A 244 5.81 -24.75 8.17
N ARG A 245 6.67 -25.36 9.02
CA ARG A 245 7.40 -24.63 10.07
C ARG A 245 8.39 -23.63 9.50
N GLN A 246 9.10 -23.98 8.43
CA GLN A 246 10.02 -23.06 7.76
C GLN A 246 9.27 -21.81 7.26
N LEU A 247 8.13 -22.00 6.58
CA LEU A 247 7.31 -20.90 6.06
C LEU A 247 6.73 -20.02 7.19
N MET A 248 6.25 -20.61 8.28
CA MET A 248 5.73 -19.84 9.41
C MET A 248 6.83 -19.07 10.17
N ARG A 249 8.03 -19.64 10.29
CA ARG A 249 9.21 -18.92 10.82
C ARG A 249 9.60 -17.74 9.94
N GLN A 250 9.49 -17.89 8.63
CA GLN A 250 9.70 -16.79 7.70
C GLN A 250 8.66 -15.67 7.95
N GLN A 251 7.38 -16.00 8.07
CA GLN A 251 6.33 -15.01 8.38
C GLN A 251 6.60 -14.28 9.71
N LEU A 252 7.00 -15.00 10.75
CA LEU A 252 7.36 -14.40 12.04
C LEU A 252 8.57 -13.46 11.92
N THR A 253 9.59 -13.86 11.16
CA THR A 253 10.79 -13.05 10.92
C THR A 253 10.46 -11.78 10.15
N GLU A 254 9.64 -11.89 9.10
CA GLU A 254 9.18 -10.75 8.28
C GLU A 254 8.29 -9.82 9.10
N ASN A 255 7.44 -10.36 10.00
CA ASN A 255 6.59 -9.56 10.88
C ASN A 255 7.41 -8.62 11.78
N ALA A 256 8.57 -9.06 12.29
CA ALA A 256 9.44 -8.23 13.12
C ALA A 256 9.89 -6.93 12.42
N LEU A 257 9.95 -6.95 11.08
CA LEU A 257 10.34 -5.82 10.23
C LEU A 257 9.19 -4.82 9.97
N ARG A 258 7.94 -5.14 10.33
CA ARG A 258 6.78 -4.23 10.13
C ARG A 258 6.93 -2.94 10.93
N GLY A 259 6.45 -1.81 10.41
CA GLY A 259 6.51 -0.52 11.08
C GLY A 259 5.40 0.43 10.62
N GLY A 260 5.27 1.58 11.28
CA GLY A 260 4.38 2.67 10.87
C GLY A 260 2.91 2.29 10.72
N SER A 261 2.49 1.94 9.50
CA SER A 261 1.11 1.72 9.08
C SER A 261 0.56 0.31 9.32
N SER A 262 1.35 -0.60 9.89
CA SER A 262 0.93 -1.96 10.26
C SER A 262 1.45 -2.36 11.65
N ALA A 263 1.62 -1.36 12.52
CA ALA A 263 2.20 -1.53 13.84
C ALA A 263 1.32 -2.38 14.76
N GLU A 264 0.01 -2.35 14.54
CA GLU A 264 -0.99 -3.15 15.25
C GLU A 264 -0.79 -4.66 15.03
N TYR A 265 -0.34 -5.07 13.85
CA TYR A 265 -0.03 -6.47 13.53
C TYR A 265 1.33 -6.93 14.04
N ARG A 266 2.14 -6.06 14.63
CA ARG A 266 3.46 -6.44 15.12
C ARG A 266 3.31 -7.36 16.32
N VAL A 267 3.89 -8.56 16.23
CA VAL A 267 3.89 -9.50 17.35
C VAL A 267 4.68 -8.93 18.53
N SER A 268 4.17 -9.15 19.74
CA SER A 268 4.87 -8.75 20.97
C SER A 268 6.04 -9.69 21.30
N SER A 269 6.88 -9.30 22.26
CA SER A 269 7.97 -10.15 22.77
C SER A 269 7.49 -11.44 23.45
N GLU A 270 6.20 -11.54 23.76
CA GLU A 270 5.57 -12.74 24.31
C GLU A 270 5.29 -13.81 23.26
N CYS A 271 5.49 -13.50 21.96
CA CYS A 271 5.37 -14.44 20.85
C CYS A 271 6.65 -15.25 20.64
N ARG A 272 6.91 -16.19 21.55
CA ARG A 272 8.09 -17.07 21.52
C ARG A 272 7.86 -18.31 22.37
N ASP A 273 8.69 -19.33 22.13
CA ASP A 273 8.75 -20.58 22.90
C ASP A 273 8.71 -20.33 24.42
N GLY A 274 7.76 -20.99 25.10
CA GLY A 274 7.55 -20.97 26.54
C GLY A 274 7.02 -19.66 27.13
N ALA A 275 6.73 -18.64 26.29
CA ALA A 275 6.15 -17.38 26.74
C ALA A 275 4.62 -17.42 26.75
N ARG A 276 3.99 -16.32 27.16
CA ARG A 276 2.54 -16.27 27.39
C ARG A 276 1.68 -16.51 26.15
N LEU A 277 2.20 -16.23 24.95
CA LEU A 277 1.47 -16.44 23.69
C LEU A 277 1.86 -17.74 22.99
N ASP A 278 2.63 -18.62 23.64
CA ASP A 278 2.89 -19.96 23.15
C ASP A 278 1.64 -20.85 23.32
N LEU A 279 1.13 -21.41 22.23
CA LEU A 279 -0.01 -22.32 22.21
C LEU A 279 0.36 -23.71 22.73
N ASP A 280 1.63 -24.11 22.70
CA ASP A 280 2.13 -25.40 23.20
C ASP A 280 3.39 -25.24 24.05
N PRO A 281 3.26 -24.67 25.27
CA PRO A 281 4.40 -24.43 26.16
C PRO A 281 5.07 -25.71 26.69
N GLY A 282 4.50 -26.90 26.41
CA GLY A 282 5.11 -28.19 26.71
C GLY A 282 6.14 -28.64 25.67
N SER A 283 6.25 -27.94 24.55
CA SER A 283 7.09 -28.26 23.40
C SER A 283 8.03 -27.10 23.10
N THR A 284 9.33 -27.36 22.99
CA THR A 284 10.30 -26.34 22.56
C THR A 284 10.28 -26.09 21.05
N ARG A 285 9.25 -26.59 20.36
CA ARG A 285 9.11 -26.43 18.91
C ARG A 285 8.16 -25.28 18.64
N PHE A 286 8.72 -24.07 18.58
CA PHE A 286 8.02 -22.85 18.17
C PHE A 286 8.47 -22.35 16.76
N PRO A 287 7.60 -21.60 16.04
CA PRO A 287 6.15 -21.66 16.11
C PRO A 287 5.68 -23.04 15.65
#